data_AF-A0A3S7HNQ6-F1
#
_entry.id   AF-A0A3S7HNQ6-F1
#
_cell.length_a   1.000
_cell.length_b   1.000
_cell.length_c   1.000
_cell.angle_alpha   90.00
_cell.angle_beta   90.00
_cell.angle_gamma   90.00
#
_symmetry.space_group_name_H-M   'P 1'
#
loop_
_entity.id
_entity.type
_entity.pdbx_description
1 polymer ?
#
loop_
_entity_poly.entity_id
_entity_poly.type
_entity_poly.pdbx_seq_one_letter_code
_entity_poly.pdbx_strand_id
1 'polypeptide(L)' 'MTYIVFILSIVFVMSFVGFATKPSPIYGGLVLIISGGIGCAIVLNFGGSFLGLMV' A
#
# COMPACT_ATOMS: atom_id res chain seq x y z
N MET A 1 7.14 17.75 1.63
CA MET A 1 6.63 16.87 2.71
C MET A 1 5.12 16.89 2.86
N THR A 2 4.40 17.97 2.50
CA THR A 2 2.93 18.06 2.63
C THR A 2 2.13 17.11 1.74
N TYR A 3 2.69 16.66 0.61
CA TYR A 3 1.99 15.80 -0.36
C TYR A 3 2.45 14.33 -0.35
N ILE A 4 3.41 13.93 0.48
CA ILE A 4 3.96 12.56 0.45
C ILE A 4 2.86 11.54 0.76
N VAL A 5 2.11 11.76 1.84
CA VAL A 5 1.00 10.89 2.23
C VAL A 5 -0.07 10.82 1.14
N PHE A 6 -0.35 11.96 0.49
CA PHE A 6 -1.31 12.02 -0.61
C PHE A 6 -0.84 11.20 -1.82
N ILE A 7 0.43 11.32 -2.21
CA ILE A 7 1.02 10.53 -3.30
C ILE A 7 0.99 9.03 -2.95
N LEU A 8 1.38 8.64 -1.73
CA LEU A 8 1.32 7.24 -1.30
C LEU A 8 -0.11 6.68 -1.33
N SER A 9 -1.11 7.48 -0.93
CA SER A 9 -2.51 7.06 -0.99
C SER A 9 -3.01 6.83 -2.43
N ILE A 10 -2.57 7.64 -3.39
CA ILE A 10 -2.90 7.44 -4.81
C ILE A 10 -2.26 6.14 -5.32
N VAL A 11 -0.98 5.89 -5.01
CA VAL A 11 -0.29 4.66 -5.42
C VAL A 11 -0.96 3.44 -4.78
N PHE A 12 -1.35 3.52 -3.51
CA PHE A 12 -2.08 2.46 -2.81
C PHE A 12 -3.39 2.10 -3.51
N VAL A 13 -4.21 3.10 -3.88
CA VAL A 13 -5.45 2.87 -4.63
C VAL A 13 -5.18 2.24 -5.99
N MET A 14 -4.18 2.72 -6.73
CA MET A 14 -3.80 2.14 -8.03
C MET A 14 -3.37 0.67 -7.91
N SER A 15 -2.65 0.30 -6.85
CA SER A 15 -2.30 -1.09 -6.56
C SER A 15 -3.55 -1.95 -6.31
N PHE A 16 -4.51 -1.48 -5.53
CA PHE A 16 -5.76 -2.21 -5.29
C PHE A 16 -6.63 -2.36 -6.55
N VAL A 17 -6.63 -1.36 -7.43
CA VAL A 17 -7.28 -1.48 -8.75
C VAL A 17 -6.64 -2.61 -9.57
N GLY A 18 -5.30 -2.73 -9.54
CA GLY A 18 -4.57 -3.82 -10.18
C GLY A 18 -4.85 -5.21 -9.59
N PHE A 19 -5.15 -5.30 -8.28
CA PHE A 19 -5.60 -6.54 -7.65
C PHE A 19 -7.03 -6.91 -8.07
N ALA A 20 -7.92 -5.92 -8.15
CA ALA A 20 -9.34 -6.11 -8.46
C ALA A 20 -9.59 -6.62 -9.89
N THR A 21 -8.69 -6.34 -10.85
CA THR A 21 -8.84 -6.74 -12.26
C THR A 21 -8.59 -8.23 -12.53
N LYS A 22 -8.32 -9.06 -11.50
CA LYS A 22 -8.18 -10.53 -11.61
C LYS A 22 -7.24 -11.00 -12.74
N PRO A 23 -5.97 -10.58 -12.79
CA PRO A 23 -5.03 -11.08 -13.81
C PRO A 23 -4.66 -12.56 -13.58
N SER A 24 -4.35 -12.94 -12.33
CA SER A 24 -4.18 -14.32 -11.84
C SER A 24 -3.85 -14.28 -10.33
N PRO A 25 -3.98 -15.39 -9.58
CA PRO A 25 -3.65 -15.42 -8.14
C PRO A 25 -2.21 -15.02 -7.81
N ILE A 26 -1.27 -15.30 -8.73
CA ILE A 26 0.17 -15.02 -8.56
C ILE A 26 0.42 -13.51 -8.60
N TYR A 27 -0.14 -12.81 -9.60
CA TYR A 27 -0.06 -11.35 -9.67
C TYR A 27 -0.87 -10.67 -8.57
N GLY A 28 -1.99 -11.28 -8.16
CA GLY A 28 -2.76 -10.80 -7.01
C GLY A 28 -1.93 -10.79 -5.72
N GLY A 29 -1.22 -11.88 -5.43
CA GLY A 29 -0.31 -11.95 -4.28
C GLY A 29 0.84 -10.94 -4.34
N LEU A 30 1.49 -10.80 -5.50
CA LEU A 30 2.57 -9.82 -5.69
C LEU A 30 2.09 -8.38 -5.46
N VAL A 31 0.94 -8.02 -6.02
CA VAL A 31 0.36 -6.67 -5.87
C VAL A 31 -0.07 -6.42 -4.43
N LEU A 32 -0.59 -7.43 -3.72
CA LEU A 32 -0.92 -7.32 -2.30
C LEU A 32 0.31 -7.01 -1.44
N ILE A 33 1.43 -7.71 -1.65
CA ILE A 33 2.69 -7.47 -0.91
C ILE A 33 3.17 -6.02 -1.13
N ILE A 34 3.15 -5.55 -2.38
CA ILE A 34 3.55 -4.17 -2.72
C ILE A 34 2.60 -3.16 -2.06
N SER A 35 1.29 -3.40 -2.10
CA SER A 35 0.31 -2.52 -1.48
C SER A 35 0.43 -2.48 0.05
N GLY A 36 0.78 -3.61 0.69
CA GLY A 36 1.06 -3.69 2.13
C GLY A 36 2.27 -2.85 2.54
N GLY A 37 3.36 -2.92 1.77
CA GLY A 37 4.55 -2.08 2.00
C GLY A 37 4.25 -0.58 1.87
N ILE A 38 3.43 -0.19 0.89
CA ILE A 38 2.99 1.21 0.74
C ILE A 38 2.07 1.61 1.90
N GLY A 39 1.16 0.74 2.33
CA GLY A 39 0.30 0.94 3.50
C GLY A 39 1.10 1.16 4.79
N CYS A 40 2.13 0.33 5.02
CA CYS A 40 3.07 0.50 6.13
C CYS A 40 3.71 1.90 6.09
N ALA A 41 4.24 2.32 4.94
CA ALA A 41 4.87 3.63 4.78
C ALA A 41 3.90 4.79 5.07
N ILE A 42 2.60 4.66 4.76
CA ILE A 42 1.57 5.65 5.14
C ILE A 42 1.45 5.72 6.66
N VAL A 43 1.30 4.57 7.34
CA VAL A 43 1.14 4.51 8.81
C VAL A 43 2.38 5.04 9.54
N LEU A 44 3.58 4.79 9.01
CA LEU A 44 4.84 5.34 9.53
C LEU A 44 4.87 6.87 9.44
N ASN A 45 4.34 7.47 8.37
CA ASN A 45 4.26 8.92 8.21
C ASN A 45 3.31 9.59 9.23
N PHE A 46 2.36 8.84 9.80
CA PHE A 46 1.47 9.30 10.86
C PHE A 46 2.00 9.01 12.28
N GLY A 47 3.23 8.53 12.42
CA GLY A 47 3.84 8.20 13.73
C GLY A 47 3.41 6.85 14.31
N GLY A 48 2.63 6.06 13.57
CA GLY A 48 2.14 4.74 13.99
C GLY A 48 3.17 3.62 13.83
N SER A 49 4.41 3.79 14.30
CA SER A 49 5.52 2.85 14.05
C SER A 49 5.19 1.39 14.41
N PHE A 50 4.54 1.18 15.55
CA PHE A 50 4.16 -0.17 16.01
C PHE A 50 3.04 -0.80 15.17
N LEU A 51 2.07 0.01 14.74
CA LEU A 51 0.97 -0.42 13.85
C LEU A 51 1.48 -0.71 12.43
N GLY A 52 2.45 0.07 11.95
CA GLY A 52 3.08 -0.14 10.64
C GLY A 52 3.98 -1.37 10.59
N LEU A 53 4.59 -1.80 11.70
CA LEU A 53 5.40 -3.02 11.75
C LEU A 53 4.58 -4.31 11.92
N MET A 54 3.31 -4.20 12.31
CA MET A 54 2.42 -5.34 12.51
C MET A 54 1.63 -5.73 11.25
N VAL A 55 1.66 -4.88 10.22
CA VAL A 55 1.00 -5.09 8.91
C VAL A 55 1.92 -5.81 7.94
#